data_AF-A0A8C2NVU5-F1
#
_entry.id   AF-A0A8C2NVU5-F1
#
_cell.length_a   1.000
_cell.length_b   1.000
_cell.length_c   1.000
_cell.angle_alpha   90.00
_cell.angle_beta   90.00
_cell.angle_gamma   90.00
#
_symmetry.space_group_name_H-M   'P 1'
#
loop_
_entity.id
_entity.type
_entity.pdbx_description
1 polymer ?
#
loop_
_entity_poly.entity_id
_entity_poly.type
_entity_poly.pdbx_seq_one_letter_code
_entity_poly.pdbx_strand_id
1 'polypeptide(L)'
;MDVYGTTKAIELLDPTANSFPTTMPRGLRDETLPGPKALAEECAICSHQAANTCLVPCGHTHFCSSCAWRVFRDTARCPVCRWEIKEVAPTWDPLFLGA
;
A
#
# COMPACT_ATOMS: atom_id res chain seq x y z
N MET A 1 19.51 40.96 33.54
CA MET A 1 18.16 40.48 33.19
C MET A 1 18.05 40.67 31.70
N ASP A 2 18.53 39.66 31.00
CA ASP A 2 19.07 39.79 29.65
C ASP A 2 17.93 39.32 28.74
N VAL A 3 17.20 40.28 28.19
CA VAL A 3 15.98 40.07 27.40
C VAL A 3 16.31 39.62 25.96
N TYR A 4 17.55 39.21 25.70
CA TYR A 4 18.00 38.77 24.38
C TYR A 4 17.92 37.26 24.28
N GLY A 5 16.73 36.80 23.88
CA GLY A 5 16.44 35.40 23.57
C GLY A 5 17.48 34.82 22.61
N THR A 6 18.14 33.76 23.06
CA THR A 6 19.02 32.93 22.25
C THR A 6 18.21 32.28 21.13
N THR A 7 18.28 32.85 19.93
CA THR A 7 17.76 32.22 18.70
C THR A 7 18.68 31.04 18.37
N LYS A 8 18.23 29.82 18.63
CA LYS A 8 18.89 28.62 18.10
C LYS A 8 18.75 28.64 16.58
N ALA A 9 19.88 28.74 15.88
CA ALA A 9 19.94 28.56 14.45
C ALA A 9 19.42 27.16 14.12
N ILE A 10 18.44 27.07 13.21
CA ILE A 10 18.04 25.81 12.59
C ILE A 10 19.13 25.52 11.57
N GLU A 11 19.92 24.48 11.80
CA GLU A 11 20.82 23.95 10.79
C GLU A 11 19.97 23.42 9.63
N LEU A 12 19.91 24.20 8.55
CA LEU A 12 19.40 23.75 7.27
C LEU A 12 20.41 22.71 6.75
N LEU A 13 20.05 21.43 6.75
CA LEU A 13 20.81 20.44 6.02
C LEU A 13 20.65 20.73 4.53
N ASP A 14 21.77 21.08 3.89
CA ASP A 14 21.82 21.48 2.49
C ASP A 14 21.51 20.31 1.51
N PRO A 15 20.90 20.63 0.36
CA PRO A 15 20.62 19.70 -0.72
C PRO A 15 21.81 19.58 -1.67
N THR A 16 22.40 18.39 -1.79
CA THR A 16 23.30 18.03 -2.91
C THR A 16 22.91 16.61 -3.35
N ALA A 17 22.02 16.48 -4.34
CA ALA A 17 22.35 16.51 -5.76
C ALA A 17 23.36 15.42 -6.15
N ASN A 18 22.81 14.23 -6.42
CA ASN A 18 23.08 13.42 -7.61
C ASN A 18 24.49 13.53 -8.24
N SER A 19 25.38 12.60 -7.93
CA SER A 19 26.32 12.06 -8.92
C SER A 19 26.73 10.63 -8.56
N PHE A 20 26.39 9.71 -9.47
CA PHE A 20 26.90 8.34 -9.47
C PHE A 20 28.42 8.33 -9.57
N PRO A 21 29.10 7.38 -8.90
CA PRO A 21 29.97 6.51 -9.68
C PRO A 21 29.88 5.02 -9.28
N THR A 22 29.85 4.20 -10.32
CA THR A 22 30.00 2.75 -10.39
C THR A 22 31.17 2.20 -9.55
N THR A 23 30.91 1.22 -8.69
CA THR A 23 31.84 0.12 -8.36
C THR A 23 31.05 -1.08 -7.82
N MET A 24 31.45 -2.28 -8.25
CA MET A 24 30.60 -3.45 -8.48
C MET A 24 30.11 -4.23 -7.24
N PRO A 25 29.03 -5.03 -7.39
CA PRO A 25 28.43 -5.82 -6.32
C PRO A 25 28.97 -7.27 -6.24
N ARG A 26 29.00 -7.83 -5.03
CA ARG A 26 29.05 -9.27 -4.68
C ARG A 26 28.47 -9.35 -3.27
N GLY A 27 27.42 -10.09 -2.91
CA GLY A 27 26.82 -11.29 -3.49
C GLY A 27 26.49 -12.20 -2.30
N LEU A 28 25.27 -12.78 -2.31
CA LEU A 28 24.75 -13.82 -1.41
C LEU A 28 24.06 -13.37 -0.11
N ARG A 29 22.77 -13.03 -0.21
CA ARG A 29 21.70 -13.65 0.59
C ARG A 29 20.44 -13.84 -0.26
N ASP A 30 20.30 -15.09 -0.70
CA ASP A 30 19.13 -15.78 -1.21
C ASP A 30 18.44 -15.28 -2.49
N GLU A 31 18.84 -15.93 -3.57
CA GLU A 31 18.14 -16.07 -4.84
C GLU A 31 16.82 -16.84 -4.62
N THR A 32 15.80 -16.21 -4.04
CA THR A 32 14.43 -16.72 -4.21
C THR A 32 13.90 -16.17 -5.53
N LEU A 33 14.11 -16.95 -6.59
CA LEU A 33 13.37 -16.89 -7.84
C LEU A 33 11.91 -16.49 -7.58
N PRO A 34 11.39 -15.36 -8.08
CA PRO A 34 9.96 -15.26 -8.31
C PRO A 34 9.68 -16.22 -9.48
N GLY A 35 9.40 -17.48 -9.16
CA GLY A 35 8.55 -18.29 -10.02
C GLY A 35 7.26 -17.51 -10.35
N PRO A 36 6.43 -17.96 -11.28
CA PRO A 36 5.15 -17.31 -11.60
C PRO A 36 4.18 -17.43 -10.40
N LYS A 37 4.49 -16.74 -9.30
CA LYS A 37 3.55 -16.32 -8.28
C LYS A 37 2.77 -15.24 -9.00
N ALA A 38 1.53 -15.57 -9.36
CA ALA A 38 0.53 -14.54 -9.60
C ALA A 38 0.74 -13.47 -8.53
N LEU A 39 1.07 -12.26 -8.98
CA LEU A 39 1.41 -11.11 -8.14
C LEU A 39 0.17 -10.78 -7.31
N ALA A 40 -0.04 -11.50 -6.21
CA ALA A 40 -1.10 -11.21 -5.28
C ALA A 40 -0.74 -9.85 -4.66
N GLU A 41 -1.50 -8.82 -5.02
CA GLU A 41 -1.28 -7.49 -4.47
C GLU A 41 -1.47 -7.54 -2.95
N GLU A 42 -0.69 -6.77 -2.20
CA GLU A 42 -0.85 -6.70 -0.74
C GLU A 42 -1.99 -5.74 -0.38
N CYS A 43 -2.65 -5.96 0.77
CA CYS A 43 -3.71 -5.04 1.20
C CYS A 43 -3.16 -3.62 1.43
N ALA A 44 -3.78 -2.64 0.78
CA ALA A 44 -3.40 -1.23 0.88
C ALA A 44 -3.64 -0.59 2.27
N ILE A 45 -4.39 -1.27 3.16
CA ILE A 45 -4.72 -0.75 4.51
C ILE A 45 -3.78 -1.32 5.57
N CYS A 46 -3.58 -2.64 5.60
CA CYS A 46 -2.78 -3.29 6.64
C CYS A 46 -1.40 -3.74 6.17
N SER A 47 -1.17 -3.84 4.86
CA SER A 47 0.09 -4.30 4.26
C SER A 47 0.63 -5.61 4.86
N HIS A 48 -0.27 -6.46 5.36
CA HIS A 48 0.07 -7.70 6.06
C HIS A 48 -0.58 -8.94 5.45
N GLN A 49 -1.70 -8.77 4.75
CA GLN A 49 -2.45 -9.84 4.10
C GLN A 49 -2.61 -9.51 2.62
N ALA A 50 -2.69 -10.55 1.79
CA ALA A 50 -2.99 -10.42 0.37
C ALA A 50 -4.36 -9.75 0.14
N ALA A 51 -4.41 -8.93 -0.90
CA ALA A 51 -5.58 -8.28 -1.43
C ALA A 51 -6.43 -9.31 -2.19
N ASN A 52 -7.29 -9.99 -1.43
CA ASN A 52 -8.10 -11.11 -1.89
C ASN A 52 -9.60 -10.80 -1.93
N THR A 53 -9.97 -9.52 -1.80
CA THR A 53 -11.35 -9.09 -1.64
C THR A 53 -11.70 -7.97 -2.60
N CYS A 54 -12.85 -8.09 -3.26
CA CYS A 54 -13.46 -7.15 -4.18
C CYS A 54 -14.63 -6.40 -3.50
N LEU A 55 -14.74 -5.10 -3.77
CA LEU A 55 -15.86 -4.28 -3.32
C LEU A 55 -16.89 -4.11 -4.43
N VAL A 56 -18.14 -4.51 -4.18
CA VAL A 56 -19.23 -4.47 -5.16
C VAL A 56 -20.08 -3.22 -4.94
N PRO A 57 -20.48 -2.47 -5.99
CA PRO A 57 -20.34 -2.77 -7.42
C PRO A 57 -19.07 -2.20 -8.09
N CYS A 58 -18.20 -1.53 -7.36
CA CYS A 58 -17.11 -0.77 -7.98
C CYS A 58 -15.93 -1.62 -8.48
N GLY A 59 -15.81 -2.88 -8.04
CA GLY A 59 -14.81 -3.83 -8.54
C GLY A 59 -13.41 -3.67 -7.96
N HIS A 60 -13.17 -2.78 -7.00
CA HIS A 60 -11.81 -2.54 -6.48
C HIS A 60 -11.35 -3.67 -5.56
N THR A 61 -10.14 -4.18 -5.79
CA THR A 61 -9.64 -5.42 -5.17
C THR A 61 -8.45 -5.24 -4.22
N HIS A 62 -8.04 -4.02 -3.90
CA HIS A 62 -6.79 -3.73 -3.15
C HIS A 62 -6.84 -4.00 -1.63
N PHE A 63 -7.81 -4.78 -1.16
CA PHE A 63 -8.07 -4.97 0.27
C PHE A 63 -8.13 -6.45 0.64
N CYS A 64 -7.64 -6.78 1.84
CA CYS A 64 -7.91 -8.08 2.45
C CYS A 64 -9.32 -8.10 3.06
N SER A 65 -9.82 -9.30 3.32
CA SER A 65 -11.19 -9.49 3.82
C SER A 65 -11.45 -8.73 5.13
N SER A 66 -10.52 -8.79 6.09
CA SER A 66 -10.69 -8.10 7.37
C SER A 66 -10.76 -6.58 7.21
N CYS A 67 -9.94 -6.00 6.34
CA CYS A 67 -9.93 -4.56 6.11
C CYS A 67 -11.17 -4.13 5.31
N ALA A 68 -11.57 -4.92 4.31
CA ALA A 68 -12.77 -4.67 3.52
C ALA A 68 -14.04 -4.67 4.40
N TRP A 69 -14.20 -5.65 5.29
CA TRP A 69 -15.33 -5.70 6.23
C TRP A 69 -15.35 -4.54 7.22
N ARG A 70 -14.18 -4.09 7.68
CA ARG A 70 -14.06 -2.90 8.54
C ARG A 70 -14.56 -1.66 7.80
N VAL A 71 -14.08 -1.43 6.58
CA VAL A 71 -14.54 -0.32 5.74
C VAL A 71 -16.04 -0.41 5.46
N PHE A 72 -16.55 -1.60 5.17
CA PHE A 72 -17.98 -1.82 4.95
C PHE A 72 -18.83 -1.44 6.15
N ARG A 73 -18.37 -1.75 7.37
CA ARG A 73 -19.07 -1.41 8.62
C ARG A 73 -18.96 0.08 8.97
N ASP A 74 -17.79 0.67 8.79
CA ASP A 74 -17.50 2.00 9.30
C ASP A 74 -18.00 3.10 8.35
N THR A 75 -17.73 2.95 7.05
CA THR A 75 -18.06 3.99 6.06
C THR A 75 -18.97 3.49 4.94
N ALA A 76 -19.03 2.18 4.71
CA ALA A 76 -19.72 1.56 3.58
C ALA A 76 -19.35 2.19 2.22
N ARG A 77 -18.14 2.76 2.10
CA ARG A 77 -17.67 3.43 0.87
C ARG A 77 -16.28 2.97 0.48
N CYS A 78 -16.10 2.72 -0.82
CA CYS A 78 -14.83 2.27 -1.37
C CYS A 78 -13.73 3.32 -1.10
N PRO A 79 -12.57 2.95 -0.53
CA PRO A 79 -11.49 3.92 -0.27
C PRO A 79 -10.85 4.47 -1.55
N VAL A 80 -11.02 3.79 -2.69
CA VAL A 80 -10.44 4.18 -3.98
C VAL A 80 -11.36 5.14 -4.73
N CYS A 81 -12.59 4.71 -5.03
CA CYS A 81 -13.52 5.48 -5.88
C CYS A 81 -14.66 6.15 -5.11
N ARG A 82 -14.74 5.97 -3.78
CA ARG A 82 -15.76 6.55 -2.87
C ARG A 82 -17.20 6.14 -3.18
N TRP A 83 -17.40 5.15 -4.05
CA TRP A 83 -18.70 4.55 -4.33
C TRP A 83 -19.22 3.80 -3.11
N GLU A 84 -20.54 3.76 -2.94
CA GLU A 84 -21.19 2.95 -1.91
C GLU A 84 -20.93 1.46 -2.16
N ILE A 85 -20.47 0.77 -1.13
CA ILE A 85 -20.24 -0.68 -1.14
C ILE A 85 -21.57 -1.33 -0.78
N LYS A 86 -22.05 -2.22 -1.64
CA LYS A 86 -23.24 -3.03 -1.39
C LYS A 86 -22.89 -4.42 -0.85
N GLU A 87 -21.75 -4.94 -1.27
CA GLU A 87 -21.29 -6.28 -0.90
C GLU A 87 -19.76 -6.36 -0.92
N VAL A 88 -19.23 -7.24 -0.08
CA VAL A 88 -17.81 -7.58 0.02
C VAL A 88 -17.65 -9.03 -0.43
N ALA A 89 -17.04 -9.24 -1.59
CA ALA A 89 -16.90 -10.56 -2.21
C ALA A 89 -15.42 -10.94 -2.37
N PRO A 90 -15.04 -12.24 -2.30
CA PRO A 90 -13.68 -12.65 -2.59
C PRO A 90 -13.34 -12.47 -4.09
N THR A 91 -12.08 -12.19 -4.41
CA THR A 91 -11.65 -11.97 -5.82
C THR A 91 -11.66 -13.22 -6.68
N TRP A 92 -11.62 -14.41 -6.06
CA TRP A 92 -11.72 -15.69 -6.75
C TRP A 92 -13.17 -16.15 -6.94
N ASP A 93 -14.15 -15.35 -6.50
CA ASP A 93 -15.55 -15.73 -6.63
C ASP A 93 -15.93 -15.89 -8.11
N PRO A 94 -16.36 -17.10 -8.53
CA PRO A 94 -16.63 -17.39 -9.93
C PRO A 94 -17.80 -16.58 -10.50
N LEU A 95 -18.59 -15.90 -9.66
CA LEU A 95 -19.64 -14.97 -10.11
C LEU A 95 -19.06 -13.73 -10.82
N PHE A 96 -17.77 -13.42 -10.64
CA PHE A 96 -17.10 -12.27 -11.27
C PHE A 96 -16.17 -12.63 -12.45
N LEU A 97 -15.75 -13.89 -12.60
CA LEU A 97 -14.85 -14.35 -13.68
C LEU A 97 -15.59 -14.96 -14.88
N GLY A 98 -16.91 -14.78 -14.95
CA GLY A 98 -17.77 -15.40 -15.96
C GLY A 98 -18.59 -14.39 -16.76
N ALA A 99 -17.91 -13.58 -17.58
CA ALA A 99 -18.42 -12.98 -18.81
C ALA A 99 -17.31 -13.00 -19.87
#